data_AF-A0A239NAW0-F1
#
_entry.id   AF-A0A239NAW0-F1
#
_cell.length_a   1.000
_cell.length_b   1.000
_cell.length_c   1.000
_cell.angle_alpha   90.00
_cell.angle_beta   90.00
_cell.angle_gamma   90.00
#
_symmetry.space_group_name_H-M   'P 1'
#
loop_
_entity.id
_entity.type
_entity.pdbx_description
1 polymer ?
#
loop_
_entity_poly.entity_id
_entity_poly.type
_entity_poly.pdbx_seq_one_letter_code
_entity_poly.pdbx_strand_id
1 'polypeptide(L)'
;MFLLAGQAPPADRQISPSIPSSVQRLLDQLGRNPIAVHDACWNTISWNPLWAALAGDSSGLRGRERSIAWRHFAGLPSRVTHEPDQLACFETAVVSDLRSSTVRYPGDRQLRRLVTDLREVSGRFEELWQSHVVGFHSADRKTVHHPHLGPVTVDCDTLTVPGSDLRIVVYSAPPGSRTAQQFEMLAAIGSQDMCTAETG
;
A
#
# COMPACT_ATOMS: atom_id res chain seq x y z
N MET A 1 6.83 -20.92 -7.76
CA MET A 1 5.60 -21.73 -7.71
C MET A 1 5.24 -22.10 -9.14
N PHE A 2 5.25 -23.38 -9.47
CA PHE A 2 5.18 -23.90 -10.85
C PHE A 2 3.76 -23.86 -11.43
N LEU A 3 3.60 -23.24 -12.61
CA LEU A 3 2.46 -23.42 -13.52
C LEU A 3 2.49 -24.86 -14.06
N LEU A 4 1.64 -25.75 -13.53
CA LEU A 4 1.61 -27.18 -13.93
C LEU A 4 0.37 -27.62 -14.73
N ALA A 5 -0.42 -26.69 -15.25
CA ALA A 5 -1.35 -26.99 -16.33
C ALA A 5 -1.39 -25.75 -17.21
N GLY A 6 -1.08 -25.88 -18.51
CA GLY A 6 -1.07 -24.80 -19.50
C GLY A 6 -2.44 -24.16 -19.77
N GLN A 7 -3.27 -24.01 -18.73
CA GLN A 7 -4.48 -23.23 -18.74
C GLN A 7 -4.09 -21.77 -18.50
N ALA A 8 -4.29 -20.94 -19.53
CA ALA A 8 -4.25 -19.51 -19.36
C ALA A 8 -5.20 -19.11 -18.23
N PRO A 9 -4.84 -18.13 -17.38
CA PRO A 9 -5.78 -17.61 -16.39
C PRO A 9 -7.09 -17.19 -17.09
N PRO A 10 -8.25 -17.40 -16.46
CA PRO A 10 -9.54 -17.05 -17.06
C PRO A 10 -9.51 -15.61 -17.58
N ALA A 11 -9.89 -15.41 -18.85
CA ALA A 11 -9.80 -14.12 -19.52
C ALA A 11 -10.71 -13.04 -18.87
N ASP A 12 -11.67 -13.47 -18.06
CA ASP A 12 -12.64 -12.65 -17.34
C ASP A 12 -12.20 -12.27 -15.92
N ARG A 13 -11.05 -12.77 -15.44
CA ARG A 13 -10.58 -12.50 -14.08
C ARG A 13 -10.41 -10.99 -13.85
N GLN A 14 -11.22 -10.44 -12.93
CA GLN A 14 -11.14 -9.06 -12.46
C GLN A 14 -10.49 -9.00 -11.08
N ILE A 15 -9.90 -7.86 -10.74
CA ILE A 15 -9.39 -7.61 -9.39
C ILE A 15 -10.58 -7.40 -8.45
N SER A 16 -10.66 -8.22 -7.40
CA SER A 16 -11.68 -8.08 -6.36
C SER A 16 -11.10 -7.32 -5.16
N PRO A 17 -11.79 -6.31 -4.62
CA PRO A 17 -11.40 -5.64 -3.37
C PRO A 17 -11.81 -6.45 -2.12
N SER A 18 -12.31 -7.68 -2.28
CA SER A 18 -12.78 -8.48 -1.14
C SER A 18 -11.62 -9.00 -0.28
N ILE A 19 -11.60 -8.62 0.99
CA ILE A 19 -10.65 -9.14 1.97
C ILE A 19 -11.20 -10.46 2.56
N PRO A 20 -10.47 -11.58 2.48
CA PRO A 20 -10.91 -12.83 3.10
C PRO A 20 -11.09 -12.67 4.61
N SER A 21 -12.12 -13.29 5.20
CA SER A 21 -12.41 -13.15 6.64
C SER A 21 -11.26 -13.61 7.54
N SER A 22 -10.42 -14.56 7.07
CA SER A 22 -9.21 -14.97 7.79
C SER A 22 -8.17 -13.84 7.86
N VAL A 23 -8.03 -13.07 6.78
CA VAL A 23 -7.15 -11.90 6.72
C VAL A 23 -7.69 -10.80 7.61
N GLN A 24 -9.00 -10.53 7.56
CA GLN A 24 -9.63 -9.52 8.42
C GLN A 24 -9.34 -9.80 9.91
N ARG A 25 -9.54 -11.04 10.38
CA ARG A 25 -9.24 -11.41 11.77
C ARG A 25 -7.77 -11.19 12.16
N LEU A 26 -6.84 -11.38 11.21
CA LEU A 26 -5.42 -11.13 11.45
C LEU A 26 -5.13 -9.63 11.53
N LEU A 27 -5.74 -8.82 10.67
CA LEU A 27 -5.62 -7.36 10.70
C LEU A 27 -6.14 -6.79 12.03
N ASP A 28 -7.25 -7.33 12.53
CA ASP A 28 -7.84 -6.93 13.82
C ASP A 28 -6.87 -7.18 15.00
N GLN A 29 -6.05 -8.24 14.93
CA GLN A 29 -5.05 -8.55 15.96
C GLN A 29 -3.82 -7.64 15.91
N LEU A 30 -3.52 -7.04 14.75
CA LEU A 30 -2.38 -6.16 14.56
C LEU A 30 -2.71 -4.68 14.86
N GLY A 31 -3.88 -4.38 15.42
CA GLY A 31 -4.42 -3.02 15.58
C GLY A 31 -3.56 -1.99 16.35
N ARG A 32 -2.43 -2.40 16.95
CA ARG A 32 -1.45 -1.49 17.59
C ARG A 32 -0.48 -0.84 16.61
N ASN A 33 -0.44 -1.28 15.36
CA ASN A 33 0.41 -0.74 14.32
C ASN A 33 -0.43 -0.08 13.22
N PRO A 34 0.03 1.00 12.56
CA PRO A 34 -0.60 1.52 11.35
C PRO A 34 -0.60 0.46 10.24
N ILE A 35 -1.77 0.17 9.67
CA ILE A 35 -1.93 -0.87 8.64
C ILE A 35 -2.84 -0.40 7.51
N ALA A 36 -2.43 -0.69 6.28
CA ALA A 36 -3.27 -0.60 5.09
C ALA A 36 -3.23 -1.88 4.27
N VAL A 37 -4.33 -2.15 3.58
CA VAL A 37 -4.49 -3.25 2.64
C VAL A 37 -4.67 -2.67 1.25
N HIS A 38 -3.91 -3.21 0.31
CA HIS A 38 -3.92 -2.83 -1.08
C HIS A 38 -4.27 -4.02 -1.98
N ASP A 39 -4.96 -3.73 -3.08
CA ASP A 39 -5.26 -4.72 -4.12
C ASP A 39 -4.07 -4.91 -5.09
N ALA A 40 -4.29 -5.69 -6.16
CA ALA A 40 -3.30 -5.99 -7.19
C ALA A 40 -2.85 -4.75 -8.03
N CYS A 41 -3.63 -3.66 -7.99
CA CYS A 41 -3.34 -2.36 -8.60
C CYS A 41 -2.73 -1.36 -7.60
N TRP A 42 -2.39 -1.82 -6.40
CA TRP A 42 -1.96 -0.97 -5.29
C TRP A 42 -3.03 0.05 -4.83
N ASN A 43 -4.30 -0.17 -5.16
CA ASN A 43 -5.38 0.64 -4.60
C ASN A 43 -5.54 0.32 -3.12
N THR A 44 -5.56 1.35 -2.28
CA THR A 44 -5.93 1.19 -0.86
C THR A 44 -7.41 0.81 -0.76
N ILE A 45 -7.68 -0.39 -0.24
CA ILE A 45 -9.04 -0.95 -0.12
C ILE A 45 -9.53 -1.00 1.34
N SER A 46 -8.61 -1.00 2.30
CA SER A 46 -8.90 -0.95 3.74
C SER A 46 -7.70 -0.40 4.49
N TRP A 47 -7.93 0.26 5.62
CA TRP A 47 -6.89 0.76 6.52
C TRP A 47 -7.45 0.92 7.92
N ASN A 48 -6.60 0.86 8.94
CA ASN A 48 -7.03 1.11 10.31
C ASN A 48 -6.97 2.60 10.68
N PRO A 49 -7.64 3.05 11.75
CA PRO A 49 -7.63 4.46 12.15
C PRO A 49 -6.23 5.02 12.38
N LEU A 50 -5.32 4.20 12.91
CA LEU A 50 -3.94 4.59 13.16
C LEU A 50 -3.16 4.86 11.85
N TRP A 51 -3.44 4.13 10.78
CA TRP A 51 -2.92 4.44 9.44
C TRP A 51 -3.41 5.80 8.94
N ALA A 52 -4.71 6.08 9.07
CA ALA A 52 -5.27 7.37 8.64
C ALA A 52 -4.65 8.53 9.42
N ALA A 53 -4.48 8.36 10.74
CA ALA A 53 -3.85 9.35 11.60
C ALA A 53 -2.40 9.61 11.19
N LEU A 54 -1.62 8.56 10.94
CA LEU A 54 -0.20 8.68 10.62
C LEU A 54 0.06 9.08 9.16
N ALA A 55 -0.37 8.26 8.21
CA ALA A 55 -0.05 8.37 6.78
C ALA A 55 -1.02 9.29 6.01
N GLY A 56 -2.20 9.57 6.58
CA GLY A 56 -3.26 10.39 5.99
C GLY A 56 -4.49 9.59 5.62
N ASP A 57 -5.65 10.26 5.68
CA ASP A 57 -6.93 9.63 5.38
C ASP A 57 -7.12 9.40 3.86
N SER A 58 -7.41 8.14 3.51
CA SER A 58 -7.64 7.71 2.13
C SER A 58 -9.13 7.77 1.73
N SER A 59 -10.04 8.13 2.65
CA SER A 59 -11.49 8.13 2.44
C SER A 59 -11.96 9.06 1.32
N GLY A 60 -11.22 10.14 1.06
CA GLY A 60 -11.51 11.12 0.00
C GLY A 60 -11.00 10.71 -1.40
N LEU A 61 -10.13 9.70 -1.49
CA LEU A 61 -9.45 9.35 -2.75
C LEU A 61 -10.39 8.63 -3.71
N ARG A 62 -10.34 8.99 -5.00
CA ARG A 62 -11.23 8.43 -6.04
C ARG A 62 -10.45 7.97 -7.26
N GLY A 63 -11.02 7.01 -8.00
CA GLY A 63 -10.42 6.48 -9.21
C GLY A 63 -8.98 5.98 -8.98
N ARG A 64 -8.06 6.44 -9.82
CA ARG A 64 -6.63 6.09 -9.79
C ARG A 64 -5.87 6.70 -8.61
N GLU A 65 -6.36 7.77 -7.99
CA GLU A 65 -5.68 8.37 -6.83
C GLU A 65 -5.70 7.47 -5.60
N ARG A 66 -6.54 6.42 -5.59
CA ARG A 66 -6.49 5.37 -4.57
C ARG A 66 -5.26 4.48 -4.71
N SER A 67 -4.68 4.39 -5.90
CA SER A 67 -3.47 3.60 -6.14
C SER A 67 -2.26 4.35 -5.60
N ILE A 68 -1.55 3.74 -4.64
CA ILE A 68 -0.32 4.35 -4.13
C ILE A 68 0.77 4.39 -5.20
N ALA A 69 0.74 3.46 -6.16
CA ALA A 69 1.61 3.48 -7.33
C ALA A 69 1.33 4.71 -8.21
N TRP A 70 0.05 4.98 -8.50
CA TRP A 70 -0.34 6.21 -9.21
C TRP A 70 0.17 7.45 -8.49
N ARG A 71 -0.12 7.57 -7.19
CA ARG A 71 0.28 8.75 -6.41
C ARG A 71 1.78 8.98 -6.43
N HIS A 72 2.56 7.91 -6.25
CA HIS A 72 4.01 7.97 -6.27
C HIS A 72 4.55 8.43 -7.62
N PHE A 73 4.25 7.69 -8.69
CA PHE A 73 4.86 7.93 -10.00
C PHE A 73 4.30 9.16 -10.72
N ALA A 74 3.07 9.59 -10.42
CA ALA A 74 2.51 10.85 -10.91
C ALA A 74 2.95 12.08 -10.09
N GLY A 75 3.79 11.90 -9.07
CA GLY A 75 4.32 13.01 -8.26
C GLY A 75 3.27 13.71 -7.40
N LEU A 76 2.20 13.01 -7.00
CA LEU A 76 1.21 13.58 -6.11
C LEU A 76 1.79 13.79 -4.70
N PRO A 77 1.36 14.82 -3.96
CA PRO A 77 1.84 15.06 -2.61
C PRO A 77 1.66 13.84 -1.70
N SER A 78 2.71 13.50 -0.98
CA SER A 78 2.77 12.42 0.00
C SER A 78 3.40 12.92 1.30
N ARG A 79 2.91 12.43 2.44
CA ARG A 79 3.55 12.64 3.74
C ARG A 79 4.74 11.70 3.95
N VAL A 80 4.91 10.70 3.09
CA VAL A 80 5.89 9.62 3.27
C VAL A 80 7.04 9.82 2.29
N THR A 81 8.27 9.82 2.82
CA THR A 81 9.51 9.86 2.04
C THR A 81 10.36 8.64 2.35
N HIS A 82 11.12 8.17 1.35
CA HIS A 82 12.07 7.07 1.48
C HIS A 82 13.50 7.59 1.33
N GLU A 83 14.46 6.88 1.93
CA GLU A 83 15.87 7.04 1.55
C GLU A 83 16.08 6.67 0.08
N PRO A 84 17.03 7.29 -0.66
CA PRO A 84 17.17 7.09 -2.10
C PRO A 84 17.28 5.62 -2.55
N ASP A 85 18.05 4.81 -1.84
CA ASP A 85 18.21 3.39 -2.19
C ASP A 85 16.92 2.60 -1.94
N GLN A 86 16.23 2.88 -0.84
CA GLN A 86 14.95 2.25 -0.53
C GLN A 86 13.84 2.70 -1.47
N LEU A 87 13.89 3.95 -1.93
CA LEU A 87 13.01 4.45 -2.98
C LEU A 87 13.16 3.64 -4.26
N ALA A 88 14.40 3.43 -4.71
CA ALA A 88 14.67 2.65 -5.92
C ALA A 88 14.19 1.19 -5.79
N CYS A 89 14.39 0.56 -4.63
CA CYS A 89 13.87 -0.78 -4.33
C CYS A 89 12.34 -0.83 -4.37
N PHE A 90 11.68 0.11 -3.70
CA PHE A 90 10.22 0.24 -3.68
C PHE A 90 9.65 0.41 -5.10
N GLU A 91 10.19 1.33 -5.90
CA GLU A 91 9.75 1.56 -7.27
C GLU A 91 9.86 0.32 -8.14
N THR A 92 11.01 -0.36 -8.06
CA THR A 92 11.28 -1.61 -8.78
C THR A 92 10.28 -2.70 -8.39
N ALA A 93 10.01 -2.85 -7.09
CA ALA A 93 9.06 -3.83 -6.58
C ALA A 93 7.61 -3.53 -7.01
N VAL A 94 7.16 -2.27 -6.91
CA VAL A 94 5.82 -1.85 -7.36
C VAL A 94 5.63 -2.08 -8.86
N VAL A 95 6.61 -1.74 -9.70
CA VAL A 95 6.55 -1.98 -11.15
C VAL A 95 6.49 -3.48 -11.45
N SER A 96 7.29 -4.27 -10.75
CA SER A 96 7.30 -5.74 -10.87
C SER A 96 5.96 -6.36 -10.49
N ASP A 97 5.33 -5.83 -9.43
CA ASP A 97 4.01 -6.22 -8.98
C ASP A 97 2.93 -5.91 -10.01
N LEU A 98 2.91 -4.68 -10.53
CA LEU A 98 1.93 -4.28 -11.56
C LEU A 98 2.09 -5.11 -12.83
N ARG A 99 3.32 -5.41 -13.25
CA ARG A 99 3.59 -6.31 -14.38
C ARG A 99 3.08 -7.72 -14.10
N SER A 100 3.29 -8.22 -12.91
CA SER A 100 2.78 -9.55 -12.53
C SER A 100 1.25 -9.56 -12.48
N SER A 101 0.63 -8.46 -12.04
CA SER A 101 -0.82 -8.27 -12.06
C SER A 101 -1.38 -8.22 -13.48
N THR A 102 -0.72 -7.59 -14.47
CA THR A 102 -1.25 -7.54 -15.85
C THR A 102 -1.28 -8.91 -16.51
N VAL A 103 -0.34 -9.79 -16.15
CA VAL A 103 -0.34 -11.19 -16.60
C VAL A 103 -1.46 -11.99 -15.93
N ARG A 104 -1.73 -11.76 -14.64
CA ARG A 104 -2.77 -12.48 -13.89
C ARG A 104 -4.19 -12.01 -14.20
N TYR A 105 -4.36 -10.74 -14.56
CA TYR A 105 -5.66 -10.09 -14.81
C TYR A 105 -5.69 -9.46 -16.22
N PRO A 106 -5.53 -10.24 -17.31
CA PRO A 106 -5.43 -9.69 -18.66
C PRO A 106 -6.70 -8.96 -19.12
N GLY A 107 -7.86 -9.35 -18.57
CA GLY A 107 -9.15 -8.73 -18.87
C GLY A 107 -9.42 -7.43 -18.12
N ASP A 108 -8.69 -7.11 -17.05
CA ASP A 108 -8.97 -5.96 -16.20
C ASP A 108 -8.65 -4.64 -16.94
N ARG A 109 -9.68 -3.83 -17.19
CA ARG A 109 -9.54 -2.57 -17.93
C ARG A 109 -8.96 -1.46 -17.05
N GLN A 110 -9.20 -1.49 -15.74
CA GLN A 110 -8.71 -0.48 -14.82
C GLN A 110 -7.22 -0.62 -14.63
N LEU A 111 -6.72 -1.85 -14.46
CA LEU A 111 -5.29 -2.14 -14.39
C LEU A 111 -4.56 -1.72 -15.67
N ARG A 112 -5.08 -2.11 -16.84
CA ARG A 112 -4.46 -1.74 -18.12
C ARG A 112 -4.39 -0.23 -18.30
N ARG A 113 -5.48 0.48 -17.99
CA ARG A 113 -5.51 1.94 -18.05
C ARG A 113 -4.54 2.58 -17.06
N LEU A 114 -4.48 2.08 -15.82
CA LEU A 114 -3.52 2.55 -14.81
C LEU A 114 -2.08 2.44 -15.32
N VAL A 115 -1.71 1.28 -15.87
CA VAL A 115 -0.35 1.07 -16.41
C VAL A 115 -0.08 1.98 -17.61
N THR A 116 -1.01 2.09 -18.55
CA THR A 116 -0.87 3.01 -19.70
C THR A 116 -0.64 4.44 -19.24
N ASP A 117 -1.52 4.95 -18.36
CA ASP A 117 -1.42 6.31 -17.86
C ASP A 117 -0.07 6.52 -17.11
N LEU A 118 0.37 5.54 -16.30
CA LEU A 118 1.64 5.62 -15.55
C LEU A 118 2.86 5.73 -16.46
N ARG A 119 2.86 4.97 -17.56
CA ARG A 119 3.92 5.00 -18.58
C ARG A 119 3.97 6.35 -19.31
N GLU A 120 2.83 7.01 -19.48
CA GLU A 120 2.75 8.32 -20.12
C GLU A 120 3.21 9.47 -19.20
N VAL A 121 2.82 9.43 -17.91
CA VAL A 121 3.09 10.56 -16.99
C VAL A 121 4.44 10.47 -16.29
N SER A 122 5.10 9.30 -16.29
CA SER A 122 6.32 9.08 -15.52
C SER A 122 7.38 8.38 -16.35
N GLY A 123 8.41 9.13 -16.77
CA GLY A 123 9.57 8.56 -17.46
C GLY A 123 10.28 7.50 -16.62
N ARG A 124 10.36 7.70 -15.31
CA ARG A 124 10.91 6.72 -14.36
C ARG A 124 10.11 5.41 -14.35
N PHE A 125 8.78 5.49 -14.36
CA PHE A 125 7.95 4.30 -14.47
C PHE A 125 8.18 3.58 -15.80
N GLU A 126 8.22 4.33 -16.91
CA GLU A 126 8.45 3.74 -18.24
C GLU A 126 9.80 3.03 -18.33
N GLU A 127 10.88 3.63 -17.83
CA GLU A 127 12.21 3.01 -17.77
C GLU A 127 12.17 1.67 -17.02
N LEU A 128 11.60 1.66 -15.81
CA LEU A 128 11.48 0.44 -15.02
C LEU A 128 10.56 -0.58 -15.69
N TRP A 129 9.49 -0.13 -16.33
CA TRP A 129 8.54 -0.98 -17.04
C TRP A 129 9.23 -1.71 -18.21
N GLN A 130 10.00 -0.99 -19.02
CA GLN A 130 10.74 -1.53 -20.17
C GLN A 130 11.94 -2.39 -19.78
N SER A 131 12.59 -2.10 -18.65
CA SER A 131 13.75 -2.87 -18.18
C SER A 131 13.42 -4.33 -17.85
N HIS A 132 12.14 -4.67 -17.64
CA HIS A 132 11.69 -5.97 -17.16
C HIS A 132 12.36 -6.42 -15.85
N VAL A 133 12.94 -5.47 -15.10
CA VAL A 133 13.58 -5.76 -13.83
C VAL A 133 12.55 -6.37 -12.87
N VAL A 134 13.00 -7.34 -12.08
CA VAL A 134 12.21 -8.00 -11.03
C VAL A 134 12.70 -7.50 -9.68
N GLY A 135 11.81 -6.87 -8.94
CA GLY A 135 12.02 -6.40 -7.58
C GLY A 135 11.09 -7.10 -6.60
N PHE A 136 11.49 -7.10 -5.33
CA PHE A 136 10.71 -7.63 -4.22
C PHE A 136 10.64 -6.57 -3.13
N HIS A 137 9.53 -6.54 -2.40
CA HIS A 137 9.45 -5.75 -1.18
C HIS A 137 10.33 -6.40 -0.12
N SER A 138 11.31 -5.65 0.35
CA SER A 138 12.05 -5.95 1.57
C SER A 138 11.53 -5.06 2.69
N ALA A 139 11.88 -5.40 3.94
CA ALA A 139 11.75 -4.43 5.02
C ALA A 139 12.47 -3.13 4.60
N ASP A 140 11.73 -2.04 4.60
CA ASP A 140 12.23 -0.70 4.27
C ASP A 140 11.94 0.26 5.41
N ARG A 141 12.59 1.43 5.41
CA ARG A 141 12.43 2.44 6.45
C ARG A 141 11.92 3.72 5.84
N LYS A 142 10.82 4.23 6.37
CA LYS A 142 10.13 5.39 5.82
C LYS A 142 10.08 6.50 6.85
N THR A 143 10.14 7.73 6.37
CA THR A 143 9.88 8.90 7.21
C THR A 143 8.53 9.47 6.84
N VAL A 144 7.62 9.48 7.82
CA VAL A 144 6.30 10.13 7.71
C VAL A 144 6.39 11.52 8.32
N HIS A 145 6.16 12.55 7.50
CA HIS A 145 6.13 13.95 7.92
C HIS A 145 4.73 14.28 8.44
N HIS A 146 4.51 13.99 9.72
CA HIS A 146 3.21 14.20 10.37
C HIS A 146 3.05 15.67 10.77
N PRO A 147 1.91 16.34 10.45
CA PRO A 147 1.73 17.78 10.65
C PRO A 147 1.91 18.23 12.11
N HIS A 148 1.58 17.37 13.07
CA HIS A 148 1.67 17.70 14.50
C HIS A 148 2.83 17.02 15.24
N LEU A 149 3.35 15.89 14.72
CA LEU A 149 4.38 15.10 15.40
C LEU A 149 5.78 15.32 14.80
N GLY A 150 5.86 16.03 13.66
CA GLY A 150 7.08 16.16 12.87
C GLY A 150 7.43 14.84 12.17
N PRO A 151 8.73 14.61 11.90
CA PRO A 151 9.17 13.38 11.25
C PRO A 151 9.03 12.17 12.19
N VAL A 152 8.35 11.14 11.69
CA VAL A 152 8.15 9.85 12.34
C VAL A 152 8.80 8.76 11.47
N THR A 153 9.88 8.17 11.95
CA THR A 153 10.58 7.10 11.21
C THR A 153 9.97 5.75 11.57
N VAL A 154 9.53 5.02 10.57
CA VAL A 154 8.85 3.72 10.70
C VAL A 154 9.60 2.66 9.90
N ASP A 155 9.63 1.45 10.43
CA ASP A 155 9.96 0.27 9.64
C ASP A 155 8.69 -0.13 8.88
N CYS A 156 8.82 -0.51 7.62
CA CYS A 156 7.70 -0.83 6.75
C CYS A 156 7.88 -2.22 6.15
N ASP A 157 6.86 -3.04 6.34
CA ASP A 157 6.79 -4.41 5.85
C ASP A 157 5.59 -4.55 4.92
N THR A 158 5.82 -5.17 3.77
CA THR A 158 4.76 -5.53 2.82
C THR A 158 4.58 -7.03 2.78
N LEU A 159 3.43 -7.50 3.27
CA LEU A 159 3.05 -8.90 3.31
C LEU A 159 2.07 -9.22 2.18
N THR A 160 2.37 -10.21 1.35
CA THR A 160 1.44 -10.63 0.27
C THR A 160 0.60 -11.80 0.74
N VAL A 161 -0.73 -11.69 0.62
CA VAL A 161 -1.65 -12.78 0.95
C VAL A 161 -1.72 -13.79 -0.19
N PRO A 162 -1.32 -15.06 0.02
CA PRO A 162 -1.39 -16.07 -1.02
C PRO A 162 -2.81 -16.22 -1.58
N GLY A 163 -2.93 -16.27 -2.90
CA GLY A 163 -4.18 -16.54 -3.61
C GLY A 163 -5.15 -15.35 -3.77
N SER A 164 -4.91 -14.20 -3.13
CA SER A 164 -5.81 -13.03 -3.24
C SER A 164 -5.16 -11.77 -3.84
N ASP A 165 -3.85 -11.82 -4.15
CA ASP A 165 -3.06 -10.68 -4.67
C ASP A 165 -3.13 -9.41 -3.81
N LEU A 166 -3.62 -9.55 -2.57
CA LEU A 166 -3.68 -8.50 -1.57
C LEU A 166 -2.30 -8.29 -0.97
N ARG A 167 -1.97 -7.03 -0.72
CA ARG A 167 -0.75 -6.60 -0.03
C ARG A 167 -1.15 -5.89 1.24
N ILE A 168 -0.59 -6.33 2.36
CA ILE A 168 -0.78 -5.70 3.66
C ILE A 168 0.50 -4.94 3.95
N VAL A 169 0.40 -3.62 4.04
CA VAL A 169 1.50 -2.74 4.45
C VAL A 169 1.35 -2.46 5.93
N VAL A 170 2.39 -2.76 6.70
CA VAL A 170 2.45 -2.53 8.14
C VAL A 170 3.59 -1.57 8.43
N TYR A 171 3.29 -0.52 9.18
CA TYR A 171 4.33 0.31 9.77
C TYR A 171 4.57 -0.14 11.21
N SER A 172 5.81 -0.48 11.52
CA SER A 172 6.22 -0.94 12.83
C SER A 172 7.33 -0.07 13.40
N ALA A 173 7.56 -0.23 14.71
CA ALA A 173 8.59 0.47 15.43
C ALA A 173 9.15 -0.44 16.53
N PRO A 174 10.46 -0.36 16.84
CA PRO A 174 11.02 -1.09 17.97
C PRO A 174 10.29 -0.73 19.28
N PRO A 175 9.97 -1.71 20.14
CA PRO A 175 9.36 -1.45 21.44
C PRO A 175 10.18 -0.45 22.28
N GLY A 176 9.49 0.48 22.94
CA GLY A 176 10.15 1.53 23.75
C GLY A 176 10.79 2.67 22.96
N SER A 177 10.78 2.61 21.62
CA SER A 177 11.25 3.72 20.78
C SER A 177 10.32 4.94 20.84
N ARG A 178 10.84 6.10 20.42
CA ARG A 178 10.04 7.33 20.25
C ARG A 178 8.86 7.11 19.28
N THR A 179 9.08 6.40 18.18
CA THR A 179 8.03 6.08 17.20
C THR A 179 6.92 5.24 17.83
N ALA A 180 7.26 4.25 18.66
CA ALA A 180 6.26 3.44 19.37
C ALA A 180 5.39 4.31 20.30
N GLN A 181 6.00 5.25 21.03
CA GLN A 181 5.25 6.20 21.87
C GLN A 181 4.35 7.13 21.02
N GLN A 182 4.82 7.56 19.85
CA GLN A 182 4.02 8.37 18.91
C GLN A 182 2.81 7.59 18.38
N PHE A 183 2.94 6.28 18.12
CA PHE A 183 1.80 5.43 17.74
C PHE A 183 0.76 5.34 18.86
N GLU A 184 1.20 5.17 20.11
CA GLU A 184 0.30 5.16 21.27
C GLU A 184 -0.44 6.50 21.44
N MET A 185 0.26 7.63 21.26
CA MET A 185 -0.35 8.96 21.28
C MET A 185 -1.42 9.12 20.19
N LEU A 186 -1.12 8.72 18.95
CA LEU A 186 -2.08 8.79 17.84
C LEU A 186 -3.30 7.89 18.08
N ALA A 187 -3.10 6.69 18.62
CA ALA A 187 -4.18 5.77 18.94
C ALA A 187 -5.10 6.32 20.05
N ALA A 188 -4.53 6.99 21.04
CA ALA A 188 -5.28 7.63 22.12
C ALA A 188 -6.14 8.81 21.60
N ILE A 189 -5.59 9.63 20.70
CA ILE A 189 -6.32 10.77 20.11
C ILE A 189 -7.49 10.28 19.24
N GLY A 190 -7.26 9.30 18.37
CA GLY A 190 -8.32 8.73 17.52
C GLY A 190 -9.46 8.06 18.30
N SER A 191 -9.20 7.64 19.55
CA SER A 191 -10.23 7.11 20.46
C SER A 191 -11.05 8.21 21.14
N GLN A 192 -10.49 9.43 21.29
CA GLN A 192 -11.18 10.56 21.93
C GLN A 192 -12.21 11.21 21.00
N ASP A 193 -11.94 11.29 19.70
CA ASP A 193 -12.90 11.80 18.69
C ASP A 193 -14.13 10.89 18.53
N MET A 194 -14.01 9.60 18.85
CA MET A 194 -15.16 8.67 18.91
C MET A 194 -16.04 8.88 20.16
N CYS A 195 -15.44 9.23 21.30
CA CYS A 195 -16.18 9.44 22.56
C CYS A 195 -16.98 10.76 22.55
N THR A 196 -16.48 11.80 21.89
CA THR A 196 -17.20 13.07 21.72
C THR A 196 -18.34 13.01 20.70
N ALA A 197 -18.33 12.03 19.79
CA ALA A 197 -19.40 11.85 18.79
C ALA A 197 -20.65 11.12 19.34
N GLU A 198 -20.57 10.44 20.49
CA GLU A 198 -21.70 9.70 21.09
C GLU A 198 -22.54 10.53 22.08
N THR A 199 -22.25 11.83 22.25
CA THR A 199 -22.98 12.72 23.20
C THR A 199 -23.74 13.86 22.49
N GLY A 200 -24.00 13.75 21.19
CA GLY A 200 -24.69 14.78 20.37
C GLY A 200 -26.12 14.44 20.01
#